data_AF-A0AAW9BQZ9-F1
#
_entry.id   AF-A0AAW9BQZ9-F1
#
_cell.length_a   1.000
_cell.length_b   1.000
_cell.length_c   1.000
_cell.angle_alpha   90.00
_cell.angle_beta   90.00
_cell.angle_gamma   90.00
#
_symmetry.space_group_name_H-M   'P 1'
#
loop_
_entity.id
_entity.type
_entity.pdbx_description
1 polymer ?
#
loop_
_entity_poly.entity_id
_entity_poly.type
_entity_poly.pdbx_seq_one_letter_code
_entity_poly.pdbx_strand_id
1 'polypeptide(L)'
;LNPAVVLIENVPEYQNTASMEVIRSVLSSLGYSLQERILDGNEFGVIERRKRLCVVALSHGIDGFELEKVQPVRTKESRIQDILEPVPLDSERWKSFDYLAEKELRDKAAGKGFSRQLLTGDDEFCGTIGKDYAKCRSTEPFIVHPEQPELSRIFTPTEHCRVKGIPEELIQGLSDTIAHQILGQSVVFPAFEALALALGNSLWSWVGMMPIMVEVVDESQPVIGGEDFHWATALVDAKGTLKLSPAAKKQGMPFNIMDGQLAVYSPNGTKKSCGHEPCEYLPVMMSGDAIMVTSSLVH
;
A
#
# COMPACT_ATOMS: atom_id res chain seq x y z
N LEU A 1 27.16 10.71 -4.39
CA LEU A 1 25.80 10.66 -4.97
C LEU A 1 24.87 11.33 -3.96
N ASN A 2 24.06 12.32 -4.36
CA ASN A 2 23.05 12.93 -3.49
C ASN A 2 21.65 12.44 -3.91
N PRO A 3 21.00 11.55 -3.15
CA PRO A 3 19.65 11.08 -3.48
C PRO A 3 18.63 12.21 -3.53
N ALA A 4 17.74 12.21 -4.52
CA ALA A 4 16.64 13.18 -4.60
C ALA A 4 15.70 13.07 -3.38
N VAL A 5 15.47 11.84 -2.91
CA VAL A 5 14.60 11.53 -1.78
C VAL A 5 15.30 10.54 -0.85
N VAL A 6 15.15 10.74 0.45
CA VAL A 6 15.40 9.73 1.49
C VAL A 6 14.09 9.45 2.22
N LEU A 7 13.76 8.18 2.40
CA LEU A 7 12.59 7.72 3.15
C LEU A 7 13.06 6.96 4.39
N ILE A 8 12.53 7.31 5.55
CA ILE A 8 12.79 6.61 6.81
C ILE A 8 11.46 6.20 7.43
N GLU A 9 11.37 4.92 7.79
CA GLU A 9 10.28 4.38 8.59
C GLU A 9 10.80 4.01 9.98
N ASN A 10 10.00 4.25 11.02
CA ASN A 10 10.31 3.80 12.37
C ASN A 10 9.05 3.67 13.25
N VAL A 11 9.21 3.20 14.48
CA VAL A 11 8.15 3.27 15.51
C VAL A 11 7.85 4.74 15.88
N PRO A 12 6.61 5.09 16.26
CA PRO A 12 6.24 6.47 16.58
C PRO A 12 7.11 7.12 17.66
N GLU A 13 7.50 6.36 18.68
CA GLU A 13 8.32 6.82 19.80
C GLU A 13 9.71 7.29 19.35
N TYR A 14 10.21 6.77 18.22
CA TYR A 14 11.50 7.15 17.66
C TYR A 14 11.57 8.64 17.34
N GLN A 15 10.43 9.26 17.02
CA GLN A 15 10.31 10.68 16.68
C GLN A 15 10.94 11.60 17.73
N ASN A 16 10.82 11.23 19.01
CA ASN A 16 11.25 12.04 20.16
C ASN A 16 12.60 11.58 20.73
N THR A 17 13.36 10.78 19.99
CA THR A 17 14.68 10.29 20.44
C THR A 17 15.81 11.25 20.02
N ALA A 18 16.89 11.26 20.80
CA ALA A 18 18.13 11.96 20.42
C ALA A 18 18.69 11.47 19.08
N SER A 19 18.51 10.18 18.75
CA SER A 19 18.93 9.64 17.46
C SER A 19 18.17 10.29 16.30
N MET A 20 16.87 10.50 16.43
CA MET A 20 16.09 11.18 15.38
C MET A 20 16.46 12.66 15.27
N GLU A 21 16.78 13.33 16.39
CA GLU A 21 17.32 14.71 16.36
C GLU A 21 18.63 14.80 15.57
N VAL A 22 19.55 13.85 15.78
CA VAL A 22 20.80 13.75 15.00
C VAL A 22 20.50 13.52 13.52
N ILE A 23 19.57 12.61 13.18
CA ILE A 23 19.16 12.35 11.79
C ILE A 23 18.64 13.63 11.12
N ARG A 24 17.74 14.37 11.79
CA ARG A 24 17.24 15.65 11.29
C ARG A 24 18.36 16.64 11.03
N SER A 25 19.27 16.81 11.99
CA SER A 25 20.39 17.73 11.88
C SER A 25 21.31 17.37 10.72
N VAL A 26 21.68 16.09 10.58
CA VAL A 26 22.58 15.63 9.52
C VAL A 26 21.92 15.81 8.16
N LEU A 27 20.69 15.34 7.96
CA LEU A 27 19.99 15.50 6.68
C LEU A 27 19.78 16.97 6.31
N SER A 28 19.42 17.83 7.26
CA SER A 28 19.30 19.27 7.02
C SER A 28 20.64 19.89 6.59
N SER A 29 21.74 19.52 7.26
CA SER A 29 23.10 19.99 6.89
C SER A 29 23.56 19.50 5.51
N LEU A 30 23.05 18.36 5.06
CA LEU A 30 23.29 17.80 3.72
C LEU A 30 22.37 18.41 2.65
N GLY A 31 21.54 19.40 3.02
CA GLY A 31 20.67 20.13 2.10
C GLY A 31 19.35 19.42 1.82
N TYR A 32 18.77 18.73 2.81
CA TYR A 32 17.43 18.16 2.70
C TYR A 32 16.39 18.98 3.48
N SER A 33 15.19 19.08 2.93
CA SER A 33 13.98 19.54 3.62
C SER A 33 13.20 18.30 4.11
N LEU A 34 12.89 18.24 5.41
CA LEU A 34 12.25 17.07 6.02
C LEU A 34 10.76 17.33 6.30
N GLN A 35 9.95 16.29 6.11
CA GLN A 35 8.56 16.22 6.53
C GLN A 35 8.34 14.92 7.30
N GLU A 36 7.54 14.96 8.36
CA GLU A 36 7.28 13.81 9.24
C GLU A 36 5.79 13.63 9.49
N ARG A 37 5.31 12.40 9.46
CA ARG A 37 3.92 12.04 9.77
C ARG A 37 3.86 10.66 10.40
N ILE A 38 2.96 10.47 11.35
CA ILE A 38 2.60 9.14 11.84
C ILE A 38 1.52 8.56 10.92
N LEU A 39 1.83 7.48 10.23
CA LEU A 39 0.88 6.74 9.38
C LEU A 39 0.22 5.63 10.20
N ASP A 40 -1.11 5.54 10.18
CA ASP A 40 -1.88 4.48 10.84
C ASP A 40 -2.41 3.46 9.82
N GLY A 41 -2.21 2.17 10.06
CA GLY A 41 -2.74 1.10 9.22
C GLY A 41 -4.24 1.19 8.92
N ASN A 42 -5.08 1.52 9.91
CA ASN A 42 -6.52 1.64 9.68
C ASN A 42 -6.88 2.81 8.76
N GLU A 43 -6.17 3.94 8.88
CA GLU A 43 -6.31 5.08 7.98
C GLU A 43 -5.89 4.73 6.56
N PHE A 44 -4.82 3.93 6.42
CA PHE A 44 -4.25 3.53 5.14
C PHE A 44 -4.82 2.22 4.58
N GLY A 45 -6.02 1.83 5.02
CA GLY A 45 -6.78 0.78 4.36
C GLY A 45 -6.34 -0.65 4.72
N VAL A 46 -5.83 -0.88 5.93
CA VAL A 46 -5.60 -2.22 6.48
C VAL A 46 -6.27 -2.44 7.83
N ILE A 47 -6.53 -3.71 8.17
CA ILE A 47 -7.22 -4.11 9.41
C ILE A 47 -6.36 -3.87 10.66
N GLU A 48 -5.04 -4.00 10.55
CA GLU A 48 -4.12 -3.83 11.68
C GLU A 48 -4.01 -2.36 12.12
N ARG A 49 -4.25 -2.10 13.40
CA ARG A 49 -3.83 -0.85 14.06
C ARG A 49 -2.33 -0.87 14.30
N ARG A 50 -1.60 -0.34 13.33
CA ARG A 50 -0.14 -0.20 13.38
C ARG A 50 0.23 1.22 12.99
N LYS A 51 0.76 1.97 13.95
CA LYS A 51 1.28 3.31 13.72
C LYS A 51 2.77 3.26 13.40
N ARG A 52 3.20 4.05 12.42
CA ARG A 52 4.61 4.20 12.03
C ARG A 52 4.97 5.63 11.75
N LEU A 53 6.11 6.06 12.29
CA LEU A 53 6.76 7.30 11.88
C LEU A 53 7.24 7.12 10.44
N CYS A 54 6.79 8.01 9.57
CA CYS A 54 7.31 8.19 8.23
C CYS A 54 8.02 9.54 8.16
N VAL A 55 9.26 9.54 7.71
CA VAL A 55 10.05 10.73 7.44
C VAL A 55 10.42 10.75 5.96
N VAL A 56 10.09 11.85 5.29
CA VAL A 56 10.48 12.12 3.91
C VAL A 56 11.47 13.27 3.93
N ALA A 57 12.67 13.04 3.42
CA ALA A 57 13.66 14.09 3.21
C ALA A 57 13.85 14.31 1.70
N LEU A 58 13.57 15.52 1.23
CA LEU A 58 13.71 15.91 -0.17
C LEU A 58 14.93 16.80 -0.34
N SER A 59 15.74 16.55 -1.37
CA SER A 59 16.85 17.44 -1.72
C SER A 59 16.32 18.86 -1.95
N HIS A 60 17.03 19.86 -1.43
CA HIS A 60 16.62 21.25 -1.54
C HIS A 60 16.38 21.66 -3.01
N GLY A 61 15.29 22.38 -3.26
CA GLY A 61 14.83 22.77 -4.59
C GLY A 61 13.85 21.78 -5.25
N ILE A 62 13.61 20.61 -4.65
CA ILE A 62 12.46 19.76 -4.99
C ILE A 62 11.27 20.24 -4.15
N ASP A 63 10.26 20.77 -4.84
CA ASP A 63 9.07 21.38 -4.23
C ASP A 63 7.78 20.69 -4.70
N GLY A 64 6.67 20.97 -4.02
CA GLY A 64 5.32 20.52 -4.41
C GLY A 64 4.81 19.26 -3.72
N PHE A 65 5.66 18.55 -2.97
CA PHE A 65 5.24 17.39 -2.19
C PHE A 65 4.84 17.78 -0.77
N GLU A 66 3.69 17.28 -0.30
CA GLU A 66 3.20 17.47 1.06
C GLU A 66 2.79 16.12 1.67
N LEU A 67 3.56 15.64 2.64
CA LEU A 67 3.35 14.34 3.30
C LEU A 67 1.98 14.27 3.99
N GLU A 68 1.51 15.39 4.53
CA GLU A 68 0.22 15.47 5.20
C GLU A 68 -0.97 15.28 4.25
N LYS A 69 -0.77 15.53 2.95
CA LYS A 69 -1.80 15.36 1.93
C LYS A 69 -1.85 13.95 1.34
N VAL A 70 -0.92 13.07 1.69
CA VAL A 70 -0.93 11.67 1.21
C VAL A 70 -2.22 10.98 1.66
N GLN A 71 -2.92 10.39 0.69
CA GLN A 71 -4.22 9.73 0.86
C GLN A 71 -4.08 8.21 0.68
N PRO A 72 -4.94 7.40 1.31
CA PRO A 72 -4.96 5.95 1.10
C PRO A 72 -5.26 5.58 -0.35
N VAL A 73 -4.62 4.52 -0.83
CA VAL A 73 -4.85 3.92 -2.17
C VAL A 73 -5.94 2.86 -2.17
N ARG A 74 -6.39 2.43 -0.99
CA ARG A 74 -7.43 1.42 -0.81
C ARG A 74 -8.22 1.67 0.47
N THR A 75 -9.38 1.06 0.55
CA THR A 75 -10.15 0.94 1.78
C THR A 75 -9.90 -0.43 2.41
N LYS A 76 -9.96 -0.48 3.75
CA LYS A 76 -9.89 -1.74 4.49
C LYS A 76 -11.23 -2.47 4.38
N GLU A 77 -11.18 -3.77 4.57
CA GLU A 77 -12.36 -4.60 4.76
C GLU A 77 -13.16 -4.13 6.00
N SER A 78 -14.47 -4.36 5.96
CA SER A 78 -15.35 -3.90 7.05
C SER A 78 -15.12 -4.73 8.32
N ARG A 79 -14.94 -6.04 8.17
CA ARG A 79 -14.77 -6.97 9.29
C ARG A 79 -13.62 -7.94 9.05
N ILE A 80 -13.03 -8.44 10.13
CA ILE A 80 -11.95 -9.43 10.07
C ILE A 80 -12.38 -10.70 9.36
N GLN A 81 -13.63 -11.14 9.52
CA GLN A 81 -14.14 -12.33 8.82
C GLN A 81 -14.00 -12.25 7.29
N ASP A 82 -13.97 -11.05 6.71
CA ASP A 82 -13.88 -10.85 5.26
C ASP A 82 -12.46 -11.15 4.72
N ILE A 83 -11.46 -11.26 5.60
CA ILE A 83 -10.08 -11.62 5.24
C ILE A 83 -9.68 -13.04 5.67
N LEU A 84 -10.53 -13.74 6.43
CA LEU A 84 -10.22 -15.08 6.94
C LEU A 84 -10.25 -16.14 5.85
N GLU A 85 -9.38 -17.14 5.97
CA GLU A 85 -9.44 -18.36 5.17
C GLU A 85 -10.47 -19.33 5.78
N PRO A 86 -11.11 -20.18 4.96
CA PRO A 86 -11.99 -21.22 5.46
C PRO A 86 -11.17 -22.34 6.13
N VAL A 87 -10.86 -22.16 7.42
CA VAL A 87 -10.18 -23.17 8.25
C VAL A 87 -11.24 -24.15 8.80
N PRO A 88 -11.13 -25.46 8.55
CA PRO A 88 -12.05 -26.46 9.11
C PRO A 88 -12.15 -26.39 10.64
N LEU A 89 -13.34 -26.64 11.20
CA LEU A 89 -13.59 -26.57 12.65
C LEU A 89 -12.80 -27.62 13.44
N ASP A 90 -12.48 -28.76 12.83
CA ASP A 90 -11.67 -29.84 13.40
C ASP A 90 -10.16 -29.70 13.10
N SER A 91 -9.73 -28.58 12.52
CA SER A 91 -8.32 -28.33 12.22
C SER A 91 -7.44 -28.29 13.47
N GLU A 92 -6.24 -28.89 13.39
CA GLU A 92 -5.21 -28.81 14.44
C GLU A 92 -4.71 -27.38 14.73
N ARG A 93 -5.09 -26.38 13.92
CA ARG A 93 -4.80 -24.97 14.17
C ARG A 93 -5.57 -24.44 15.38
N TRP A 94 -6.74 -25.00 15.69
CA TRP A 94 -7.53 -24.65 16.86
C TRP A 94 -6.96 -25.31 18.10
N LYS A 95 -6.59 -24.50 19.10
CA LYS A 95 -5.94 -24.97 20.32
C LYS A 95 -6.51 -24.25 21.53
N SER A 96 -6.50 -24.95 22.67
CA SER A 96 -6.65 -24.28 23.96
C SER A 96 -5.35 -23.53 24.30
N PHE A 97 -5.51 -22.36 24.89
CA PHE A 97 -4.44 -21.53 25.42
C PHE A 97 -4.73 -21.16 26.89
N ASP A 98 -5.20 -22.13 27.68
CA ASP A 98 -5.56 -21.93 29.10
C ASP A 98 -4.42 -21.29 29.89
N TYR A 99 -3.18 -21.70 29.62
CA TYR A 99 -2.00 -21.12 30.27
C TYR A 99 -1.85 -19.60 30.03
N LEU A 100 -2.30 -19.09 28.87
CA LEU A 100 -2.31 -17.66 28.57
C LEU A 100 -3.46 -16.96 29.29
N ALA A 101 -4.63 -17.60 29.41
CA ALA A 101 -5.74 -17.06 30.20
C ALA A 101 -5.36 -16.94 31.68
N GLU A 102 -4.74 -17.98 32.26
CA GLU A 102 -4.24 -17.96 33.64
C GLU A 102 -3.12 -16.94 33.83
N LYS A 103 -2.22 -16.81 32.85
CA LYS A 103 -1.17 -15.78 32.88
C LYS A 103 -1.78 -14.38 32.86
N GLU A 104 -2.78 -14.13 32.01
CA GLU A 104 -3.47 -12.84 31.93
C GLU A 104 -4.14 -12.47 33.25
N LEU A 105 -4.80 -13.42 33.93
CA LEU A 105 -5.36 -13.21 35.27
C LEU A 105 -4.27 -12.81 36.29
N ARG A 106 -3.12 -13.50 36.29
CA ARG A 106 -1.98 -13.17 37.16
C ARG A 106 -1.36 -11.82 36.83
N ASP A 107 -1.20 -11.49 35.55
CA ASP A 107 -0.63 -10.23 35.09
C ASP A 107 -1.56 -9.05 35.43
N LYS A 108 -2.88 -9.22 35.27
CA LYS A 108 -3.88 -8.24 35.71
C LYS A 108 -3.87 -8.02 37.22
N ALA A 109 -3.77 -9.09 38.02
CA ALA A 109 -3.63 -8.99 39.47
C ALA A 109 -2.33 -8.29 39.89
N ALA A 110 -1.27 -8.39 39.07
CA ALA A 110 0.00 -7.68 39.25
C ALA A 110 0.02 -6.26 38.65
N GLY A 111 -1.12 -5.75 38.14
CA GLY A 111 -1.22 -4.41 37.57
C GLY A 111 -0.55 -4.24 36.20
N LYS A 112 -0.27 -5.33 35.48
CA LYS A 112 0.27 -5.31 34.12
C LYS A 112 -0.87 -5.29 33.10
N GLY A 113 -0.64 -4.62 31.96
CA GLY A 113 -1.62 -4.47 30.88
C GLY A 113 -1.48 -5.47 29.73
N PHE A 114 -0.96 -6.68 29.96
CA PHE A 114 -0.81 -7.68 28.90
C PHE A 114 -2.04 -8.59 28.84
N SER A 115 -2.79 -8.50 27.75
CA SER A 115 -3.97 -9.33 27.49
C SER A 115 -4.02 -9.76 26.03
N ARG A 116 -4.50 -10.98 25.78
CA ARG A 116 -4.74 -11.43 24.41
C ARG A 116 -5.88 -10.62 23.79
N GLN A 117 -5.86 -10.49 22.48
CA GLN A 117 -7.00 -9.93 21.75
C GLN A 117 -7.79 -11.10 21.17
N LEU A 118 -8.88 -11.48 21.83
CA LEU A 118 -9.75 -12.56 21.37
C LEU A 118 -10.81 -11.97 20.44
N LEU A 119 -10.75 -12.35 19.17
CA LEU A 119 -11.53 -11.79 18.06
C LEU A 119 -12.54 -12.82 17.59
N THR A 120 -13.76 -12.39 17.30
CA THR A 120 -14.84 -13.28 16.81
C THR A 120 -14.91 -13.31 15.29
N GLY A 121 -14.24 -12.36 14.64
CA GLY A 121 -14.33 -12.13 13.20
C GLY A 121 -15.22 -10.94 12.83
N ASP A 122 -16.19 -10.57 13.67
CA ASP A 122 -17.02 -9.38 13.46
C ASP A 122 -16.27 -8.07 13.77
N ASP A 123 -15.12 -8.16 14.42
CA ASP A 123 -14.29 -7.02 14.75
C ASP A 123 -13.84 -6.24 13.50
N GLU A 124 -13.83 -4.91 13.56
CA GLU A 124 -13.42 -4.06 12.44
C GLU A 124 -11.90 -3.91 12.29
N PHE A 125 -11.15 -4.24 13.34
CA PHE A 125 -9.70 -4.07 13.42
C PHE A 125 -9.08 -5.05 14.41
N CYS A 126 -7.78 -5.28 14.28
CA CYS A 126 -6.97 -5.93 15.31
C CYS A 126 -5.80 -5.03 15.72
N GLY A 127 -5.23 -5.28 16.88
CA GLY A 127 -4.00 -4.64 17.32
C GLY A 127 -2.78 -5.18 16.56
N THR A 128 -1.62 -4.58 16.85
CA THR A 128 -0.38 -4.90 16.13
C THR A 128 0.05 -6.36 16.30
N ILE A 129 0.36 -7.00 15.17
CA ILE A 129 0.96 -8.33 15.11
C ILE A 129 2.49 -8.18 15.04
N GLY A 130 3.20 -8.89 15.93
CA GLY A 130 4.65 -8.81 16.02
C GLY A 130 5.38 -9.93 15.28
N LYS A 131 6.71 -9.80 15.22
CA LYS A 131 7.62 -10.78 14.59
C LYS A 131 7.42 -12.21 15.07
N ASP A 132 7.24 -12.39 16.38
CA ASP A 132 7.21 -13.71 17.02
C ASP A 132 5.80 -14.30 17.13
N TYR A 133 4.87 -13.88 16.26
CA TYR A 133 3.46 -14.22 16.34
C TYR A 133 3.19 -15.73 16.30
N ALA A 134 3.99 -16.49 15.56
CA ALA A 134 3.92 -17.96 15.53
C ALA A 134 4.10 -18.62 16.92
N LYS A 135 4.69 -17.91 17.90
CA LYS A 135 4.85 -18.38 19.28
C LYS A 135 3.58 -18.19 20.14
N CYS A 136 2.51 -17.62 19.59
CA CYS A 136 1.24 -17.41 20.28
C CYS A 136 1.40 -16.60 21.59
N ARG A 137 1.78 -15.32 21.50
CA ARG A 137 2.12 -14.51 22.69
C ARG A 137 0.89 -13.88 23.34
N SER A 138 1.06 -13.42 24.58
CA SER A 138 -0.03 -12.94 25.44
C SER A 138 -0.64 -11.58 25.08
N THR A 139 -0.27 -10.96 23.96
CA THR A 139 -0.74 -9.60 23.58
C THR A 139 -1.28 -9.53 22.16
N GLU A 140 -1.11 -10.60 21.39
CA GLU A 140 -1.41 -10.65 19.97
C GLU A 140 -2.86 -11.10 19.73
N PRO A 141 -3.40 -10.85 18.52
CA PRO A 141 -4.72 -11.31 18.15
C PRO A 141 -4.85 -12.83 18.03
N PHE A 142 -6.02 -13.34 18.37
CA PHE A 142 -6.43 -14.72 18.19
C PHE A 142 -7.87 -14.71 17.68
N ILE A 143 -8.17 -15.59 16.73
CA ILE A 143 -9.54 -15.87 16.31
C ILE A 143 -10.12 -16.93 17.25
N VAL A 144 -11.28 -16.65 17.83
CA VAL A 144 -12.03 -17.57 18.69
C VAL A 144 -12.76 -18.59 17.82
N HIS A 145 -12.76 -19.86 18.23
CA HIS A 145 -13.49 -20.90 17.52
C HIS A 145 -15.01 -20.64 17.62
N PRO A 146 -15.76 -20.71 16.50
CA PRO A 146 -17.17 -20.30 16.47
C PRO A 146 -18.09 -21.17 17.35
N GLU A 147 -17.75 -22.45 17.55
CA GLU A 147 -18.57 -23.40 18.32
C GLU A 147 -17.96 -23.87 19.65
N GLN A 148 -16.67 -23.59 19.92
CA GLN A 148 -15.90 -24.13 21.05
C GLN A 148 -15.12 -22.97 21.70
N PRO A 149 -15.74 -22.16 22.58
CA PRO A 149 -15.18 -20.90 23.06
C PRO A 149 -13.81 -21.00 23.76
N GLU A 150 -13.42 -22.19 24.23
CA GLU A 150 -12.12 -22.50 24.82
C GLU A 150 -10.99 -22.62 23.79
N LEU A 151 -11.34 -22.85 22.52
CA LEU A 151 -10.39 -22.97 21.43
C LEU A 151 -10.22 -21.64 20.70
N SER A 152 -8.99 -21.36 20.32
CA SER A 152 -8.66 -20.22 19.46
C SER A 152 -7.48 -20.57 18.55
N ARG A 153 -7.20 -19.73 17.57
CA ARG A 153 -6.03 -19.84 16.70
C ARG A 153 -5.46 -18.47 16.41
N ILE A 154 -4.20 -18.44 16.01
CA ILE A 154 -3.63 -17.24 15.36
C ILE A 154 -4.09 -17.17 13.89
N PHE A 155 -3.94 -16.00 13.28
CA PHE A 155 -4.10 -15.85 11.83
C PHE A 155 -3.13 -16.80 11.11
N THR A 156 -3.55 -17.36 9.98
CA THR A 156 -2.64 -18.03 9.05
C THR A 156 -1.66 -17.00 8.44
N PRO A 157 -0.55 -17.44 7.82
CA PRO A 157 0.33 -16.52 7.09
C PRO A 157 -0.40 -15.71 6.01
N THR A 158 -1.30 -16.34 5.26
CA THR A 158 -2.13 -15.72 4.23
C THR A 158 -3.07 -14.66 4.83
N GLU A 159 -3.77 -14.99 5.90
CA GLU A 159 -4.61 -14.03 6.62
C GLU A 159 -3.78 -12.87 7.19
N HIS A 160 -2.57 -13.14 7.69
CA HIS A 160 -1.66 -12.11 8.19
C HIS A 160 -1.17 -11.17 7.07
N CYS A 161 -0.95 -11.67 5.85
CA CYS A 161 -0.76 -10.84 4.66
C CYS A 161 -1.93 -9.89 4.46
N ARG A 162 -3.17 -10.42 4.45
CA ARG A 162 -4.40 -9.63 4.26
C ARG A 162 -4.63 -8.61 5.37
N VAL A 163 -4.38 -8.96 6.63
CA VAL A 163 -4.41 -8.05 7.79
C VAL A 163 -3.55 -6.80 7.56
N LYS A 164 -2.41 -6.95 6.86
CA LYS A 164 -1.43 -5.88 6.59
C LYS A 164 -1.50 -5.32 5.16
N GLY A 165 -2.39 -5.84 4.32
CA GLY A 165 -2.44 -5.52 2.89
C GLY A 165 -1.15 -5.87 2.13
N ILE A 166 -0.40 -6.89 2.57
CA ILE A 166 0.84 -7.33 1.93
C ILE A 166 0.52 -8.39 0.87
N PRO A 167 1.10 -8.34 -0.33
CA PRO A 167 0.89 -9.37 -1.36
C PRO A 167 1.31 -10.78 -0.88
N GLU A 168 0.46 -11.77 -1.12
CA GLU A 168 0.62 -13.15 -0.62
C GLU A 168 1.84 -13.85 -1.24
N GLU A 169 2.22 -13.49 -2.47
CA GLU A 169 3.38 -14.02 -3.18
C GLU A 169 4.71 -13.75 -2.45
N LEU A 170 4.78 -12.70 -1.61
CA LEU A 170 5.99 -12.37 -0.85
C LEU A 170 6.33 -13.40 0.23
N ILE A 171 5.37 -14.24 0.62
CA ILE A 171 5.58 -15.32 1.59
C ILE A 171 5.45 -16.72 1.00
N GLN A 172 5.29 -16.83 -0.32
CA GLN A 172 5.06 -18.11 -0.99
C GLN A 172 6.23 -19.09 -0.75
N GLY A 173 5.90 -20.32 -0.36
CA GLY A 173 6.88 -21.38 -0.10
C GLY A 173 7.61 -21.27 1.25
N LEU A 174 7.28 -20.28 2.09
CA LEU A 174 7.85 -20.13 3.42
C LEU A 174 7.07 -20.95 4.46
N SER A 175 7.73 -21.31 5.56
CA SER A 175 7.04 -21.88 6.72
C SER A 175 6.27 -20.81 7.49
N ASP A 176 5.21 -21.20 8.19
CA ASP A 176 4.39 -20.27 9.01
C ASP A 176 5.24 -19.38 9.92
N THR A 177 6.27 -19.95 10.55
CA THR A 177 7.17 -19.19 11.44
C THR A 177 7.92 -18.08 10.69
N ILE A 178 8.53 -18.39 9.55
CA ILE A 178 9.31 -17.40 8.79
C ILE A 178 8.39 -16.37 8.15
N ALA A 179 7.24 -16.79 7.62
CA ALA A 179 6.25 -15.88 7.07
C ALA A 179 5.76 -14.86 8.12
N HIS A 180 5.36 -15.31 9.32
CA HIS A 180 4.97 -14.39 10.39
C HIS A 180 6.11 -13.47 10.85
N GLN A 181 7.37 -13.94 10.83
CA GLN A 181 8.53 -13.10 11.16
C GLN A 181 8.75 -11.99 10.13
N ILE A 182 8.64 -12.28 8.83
CA ILE A 182 8.73 -11.27 7.76
C ILE A 182 7.61 -10.25 7.96
N LEU A 183 6.36 -10.73 7.97
CA LEU A 183 5.17 -9.89 8.05
C LEU A 183 5.12 -9.03 9.33
N GLY A 184 5.49 -9.58 10.48
CA GLY A 184 5.49 -8.85 11.75
C GLY A 184 6.54 -7.72 11.81
N GLN A 185 7.58 -7.80 10.97
CA GLN A 185 8.62 -6.78 10.81
C GLN A 185 8.36 -5.83 9.64
N SER A 186 7.37 -6.12 8.79
CA SER A 186 6.99 -5.24 7.68
C SER A 186 6.38 -3.92 8.13
N VAL A 187 6.41 -2.95 7.22
CA VAL A 187 5.70 -1.67 7.33
C VAL A 187 4.19 -1.87 7.11
N VAL A 188 3.43 -0.78 7.22
CA VAL A 188 2.04 -0.73 6.72
C VAL A 188 2.10 -0.63 5.20
N PHE A 189 1.96 -1.75 4.49
CA PHE A 189 2.29 -1.81 3.06
C PHE A 189 1.51 -0.79 2.21
N PRO A 190 0.16 -0.70 2.29
CA PRO A 190 -0.58 0.28 1.48
C PRO A 190 -0.29 1.75 1.83
N ALA A 191 0.21 2.03 3.04
CA ALA A 191 0.61 3.39 3.41
C ALA A 191 1.87 3.83 2.65
N PHE A 192 2.84 2.93 2.49
CA PHE A 192 4.07 3.21 1.75
C PHE A 192 3.87 3.12 0.24
N GLU A 193 2.89 2.35 -0.23
CA GLU A 193 2.41 2.40 -1.62
C GLU A 193 1.78 3.77 -1.94
N ALA A 194 0.86 4.23 -1.10
CA ALA A 194 0.26 5.57 -1.21
C ALA A 194 1.32 6.69 -1.19
N LEU A 195 2.28 6.60 -0.27
CA LEU A 195 3.40 7.52 -0.18
C LEU A 195 4.23 7.53 -1.47
N ALA A 196 4.61 6.35 -1.98
CA ALA A 196 5.42 6.24 -3.18
C ALA A 196 4.70 6.80 -4.41
N LEU A 197 3.39 6.56 -4.53
CA LEU A 197 2.55 7.11 -5.60
C LEU A 197 2.50 8.65 -5.53
N ALA A 198 2.17 9.21 -4.37
CA ALA A 198 2.07 10.66 -4.18
C ALA A 198 3.42 11.35 -4.42
N LEU A 199 4.50 10.77 -3.92
CA LEU A 199 5.86 11.27 -4.12
C LEU A 199 6.28 11.19 -5.60
N GLY A 200 6.05 10.05 -6.26
CA GLY A 200 6.34 9.86 -7.68
C GLY A 200 5.61 10.89 -8.55
N ASN A 201 4.32 11.12 -8.28
CA ASN A 201 3.53 12.13 -8.98
C ASN A 201 4.09 13.53 -8.77
N SER A 202 4.42 13.89 -7.53
CA SER A 202 5.01 15.20 -7.22
C SER A 202 6.36 15.40 -7.92
N LEU A 203 7.20 14.36 -8.02
CA LEU A 203 8.48 14.45 -8.71
C LEU A 203 8.31 14.64 -10.21
N TRP A 204 7.33 13.97 -10.83
CA TRP A 204 7.01 14.21 -12.23
C TRP A 204 6.53 15.64 -12.45
N SER A 205 5.60 16.12 -11.62
CA SER A 205 5.10 17.50 -11.72
C SER A 205 6.22 18.52 -11.53
N TRP A 206 7.16 18.27 -10.60
CA TRP A 206 8.32 19.13 -10.37
C TRP A 206 9.22 19.24 -11.61
N VAL A 207 9.41 18.17 -12.39
CA VAL A 207 10.16 18.23 -13.66
C VAL A 207 9.31 18.69 -14.86
N GLY A 208 8.12 19.23 -14.63
CA GLY A 208 7.24 19.73 -15.68
C GLY A 208 6.55 18.63 -16.49
N MET A 209 6.34 17.45 -15.89
CA MET A 209 5.61 16.33 -16.47
C MET A 209 4.36 16.00 -15.67
N MET A 210 3.23 15.87 -16.35
CA MET A 210 1.98 15.42 -15.74
C MET A 210 1.81 13.92 -15.99
N PRO A 211 1.82 13.08 -14.93
CA PRO A 211 1.50 11.67 -15.09
C PRO A 211 0.01 11.49 -15.33
N ILE A 212 -0.34 10.70 -16.34
CA ILE A 212 -1.72 10.28 -16.62
C ILE A 212 -1.76 8.78 -16.88
N MET A 213 -2.86 8.14 -16.51
CA MET A 213 -3.09 6.72 -16.81
C MET A 213 -3.82 6.61 -18.13
N VAL A 214 -3.22 5.93 -19.10
CA VAL A 214 -3.73 5.84 -20.47
C VAL A 214 -3.84 4.40 -20.90
N GLU A 215 -4.73 4.14 -21.85
CA GLU A 215 -4.89 2.82 -22.42
C GLU A 215 -3.75 2.51 -23.40
N VAL A 216 -3.18 1.32 -23.26
CA VAL A 216 -2.19 0.73 -24.18
C VAL A 216 -2.70 -0.62 -24.67
N VAL A 217 -2.24 -1.05 -25.84
CA VAL A 217 -2.73 -2.27 -26.52
C VAL A 217 -1.61 -3.30 -26.66
N ASP A 218 -1.94 -4.57 -26.46
CA ASP A 218 -1.04 -5.69 -26.77
C ASP A 218 -1.14 -6.09 -28.25
N GLU A 219 -0.22 -5.58 -29.08
CA GLU A 219 -0.19 -5.90 -30.52
C GLU A 219 0.28 -7.34 -30.83
N SER A 220 0.75 -8.11 -29.82
CA SER A 220 1.27 -9.46 -30.03
C SER A 220 0.19 -10.54 -30.12
N GLN A 221 -1.07 -10.20 -29.80
CA GLN A 221 -2.18 -11.14 -29.76
C GLN A 221 -2.92 -11.27 -31.11
N PRO A 222 -3.49 -12.46 -31.39
CA PRO A 222 -4.01 -12.80 -32.72
C PRO A 222 -5.32 -12.08 -33.13
N VAL A 223 -5.99 -11.36 -32.23
CA VAL A 223 -7.22 -10.59 -32.52
C VAL A 223 -7.15 -9.25 -31.78
N ILE A 224 -7.45 -8.14 -32.45
CA ILE A 224 -7.61 -6.82 -31.82
C ILE A 224 -9.09 -6.70 -31.42
N GLY A 225 -9.44 -6.80 -30.14
CA GLY A 225 -10.80 -6.50 -29.67
C GLY A 225 -11.38 -7.33 -28.51
N GLY A 226 -10.55 -8.00 -27.71
CA GLY A 226 -10.88 -8.66 -26.45
C GLY A 226 -10.28 -7.95 -25.22
N GLU A 227 -10.00 -8.69 -24.15
CA GLU A 227 -9.32 -8.24 -22.91
C GLU A 227 -7.86 -7.76 -23.12
N ASP A 228 -7.55 -7.19 -24.30
CA ASP A 228 -6.22 -6.94 -24.87
C ASP A 228 -5.66 -5.53 -24.55
N PHE A 229 -6.30 -4.86 -23.60
CA PHE A 229 -6.03 -3.48 -23.22
C PHE A 229 -5.52 -3.41 -21.80
N HIS A 230 -4.50 -2.59 -21.59
CA HIS A 230 -3.92 -2.35 -20.28
C HIS A 230 -3.86 -0.87 -19.97
N TRP A 231 -3.96 -0.53 -18.69
CA TRP A 231 -3.68 0.83 -18.23
C TRP A 231 -2.19 0.97 -17.94
N ALA A 232 -1.57 1.99 -18.53
CA ALA A 232 -0.17 2.29 -18.30
C ALA A 232 0.04 3.78 -17.98
N THR A 233 1.04 4.08 -17.16
CA THR A 233 1.38 5.48 -16.86
C THR A 233 2.11 6.11 -18.03
N ALA A 234 1.53 7.19 -18.55
CA ALA A 234 2.15 8.10 -19.51
C ALA A 234 2.45 9.45 -18.85
N LEU A 235 3.30 10.24 -19.50
CA LEU A 235 3.78 11.53 -19.06
C LEU A 235 3.46 12.54 -20.17
N VAL A 236 2.80 13.63 -19.79
CA VAL A 236 2.52 14.78 -20.66
C VAL A 236 3.42 15.93 -20.25
N ASP A 237 4.23 16.45 -21.18
CA ASP A 237 5.02 17.66 -20.91
C ASP A 237 4.21 18.94 -21.05
N ALA A 238 4.78 20.08 -20.66
CA ALA A 238 4.12 21.40 -20.74
C ALA A 238 3.68 21.83 -22.16
N LYS A 239 4.15 21.15 -23.22
CA LYS A 239 3.72 21.39 -24.61
C LYS A 239 2.57 20.48 -25.04
N GLY A 240 2.16 19.54 -24.18
CA GLY A 240 1.18 18.50 -24.48
C GLY A 240 1.79 17.23 -25.07
N THR A 241 3.12 17.11 -25.14
CA THR A 241 3.77 15.92 -25.73
C THR A 241 3.59 14.72 -24.83
N LEU A 242 3.02 13.65 -25.37
CA LEU A 242 2.75 12.41 -24.66
C LEU A 242 3.89 11.40 -24.86
N LYS A 243 4.35 10.78 -23.75
CA LYS A 243 5.31 9.68 -23.76
C LYS A 243 4.98 8.66 -22.69
N LEU A 244 5.15 7.37 -22.96
CA LEU A 244 5.05 6.36 -21.91
C LEU A 244 6.14 6.59 -20.86
N SER A 245 5.78 6.39 -19.58
CA SER A 245 6.76 6.37 -18.50
C SER A 245 7.83 5.31 -18.77
N PRO A 246 9.04 5.41 -18.16
CA PRO A 246 10.08 4.41 -18.35
C PRO A 246 9.66 2.98 -17.98
N ALA A 247 8.76 2.83 -16.99
CA ALA A 247 8.21 1.53 -16.61
C ALA A 247 7.22 1.00 -17.64
N ALA A 248 6.25 1.82 -18.07
CA ALA A 248 5.29 1.47 -19.11
C ALA A 248 5.98 1.13 -20.45
N LYS A 249 6.99 1.91 -20.85
CA LYS A 249 7.74 1.65 -22.09
C LYS A 249 8.41 0.28 -22.12
N LYS A 250 8.81 -0.26 -20.96
CA LYS A 250 9.41 -1.62 -20.87
C LYS A 250 8.41 -2.73 -21.13
N GLN A 251 7.10 -2.47 -20.95
CA GLN A 251 6.05 -3.43 -21.27
C GLN A 251 5.89 -3.63 -22.78
N GLY A 252 6.35 -2.68 -23.59
CA GLY A 252 6.36 -2.80 -25.06
C GLY A 252 5.01 -2.57 -25.75
N MET A 253 3.96 -2.25 -24.98
CA MET A 253 2.62 -1.98 -25.49
C MET A 253 2.49 -0.50 -25.92
N PRO A 254 2.14 -0.19 -27.19
CA PRO A 254 1.92 1.18 -27.64
C PRO A 254 0.60 1.76 -27.12
N PHE A 255 0.45 3.09 -27.23
CA PHE A 255 -0.81 3.77 -26.92
C PHE A 255 -1.96 3.24 -27.76
N ASN A 256 -3.11 2.99 -27.13
CA ASN A 256 -4.32 2.73 -27.89
C ASN A 256 -4.98 4.06 -28.29
N ILE A 257 -4.84 4.43 -29.56
CA ILE A 257 -5.44 5.65 -30.13
C ILE A 257 -6.45 5.24 -31.20
N MET A 258 -7.71 5.61 -30.98
CA MET A 258 -8.83 5.32 -31.89
C MET A 258 -9.47 6.63 -32.34
N ASP A 259 -9.60 6.83 -33.66
CA ASP A 259 -10.20 8.04 -34.25
C ASP A 259 -9.61 9.36 -33.72
N GLY A 260 -8.30 9.38 -33.48
CA GLY A 260 -7.60 10.55 -32.92
C GLY A 260 -7.93 10.83 -31.46
N GLN A 261 -8.42 9.83 -30.71
CA GLN A 261 -8.73 9.92 -29.30
C GLN A 261 -7.92 8.92 -28.48
N LEU A 262 -7.48 9.35 -27.30
CA LEU A 262 -6.78 8.55 -26.30
C LEU A 262 -7.68 8.37 -25.09
N ALA A 263 -7.91 7.14 -24.66
CA ALA A 263 -8.58 6.87 -23.39
C ALA A 263 -7.64 7.19 -22.22
N VAL A 264 -8.14 7.98 -21.28
CA VAL A 264 -7.46 8.34 -20.03
C VAL A 264 -8.34 7.93 -18.87
N TYR A 265 -7.78 7.20 -17.91
CA TYR A 265 -8.52 6.74 -16.74
C TYR A 265 -8.98 7.95 -15.92
N SER A 266 -10.25 7.96 -15.54
CA SER A 266 -10.86 9.00 -14.71
C SER A 266 -11.88 8.32 -13.80
N PRO A 267 -11.70 8.30 -12.47
CA PRO A 267 -12.66 7.67 -11.55
C PRO A 267 -14.09 8.19 -11.69
N ASN A 268 -14.24 9.45 -12.12
CA ASN A 268 -15.52 10.13 -12.36
C ASN A 268 -15.88 10.19 -13.86
N GLY A 269 -15.15 9.44 -14.69
CA GLY A 269 -15.34 9.39 -16.13
C GLY A 269 -16.74 8.92 -16.50
N THR A 270 -17.34 9.59 -17.47
CA THR A 270 -18.71 9.25 -17.95
C THR A 270 -18.70 8.20 -19.05
N LYS A 271 -17.52 7.86 -19.59
CA LYS A 271 -17.33 6.87 -20.65
C LYS A 271 -16.66 5.62 -20.06
N LYS A 272 -16.70 4.53 -20.83
CA LYS A 272 -16.02 3.28 -20.49
C LYS A 272 -15.09 2.90 -21.63
N SER A 273 -13.82 2.70 -21.31
CA SER A 273 -12.88 2.15 -22.29
C SER A 273 -13.06 0.64 -22.35
N CYS A 274 -13.35 0.13 -23.54
CA CYS A 274 -13.50 -1.30 -23.84
C CYS A 274 -14.36 -2.09 -22.81
N GLY A 275 -15.32 -1.43 -22.15
CA GLY A 275 -16.29 -2.03 -21.22
C GLY A 275 -15.87 -2.13 -19.74
N HIS A 276 -14.64 -1.83 -19.35
CA HIS A 276 -14.13 -2.16 -18.01
C HIS A 276 -14.08 -0.97 -17.04
N GLU A 277 -13.29 0.07 -17.33
CA GLU A 277 -13.05 1.15 -16.37
C GLU A 277 -13.58 2.51 -16.82
N PRO A 278 -14.00 3.37 -15.86
CA PRO A 278 -14.39 4.75 -16.14
C PRO A 278 -13.24 5.55 -16.77
N CYS A 279 -13.51 6.20 -17.90
CA CYS A 279 -12.51 6.97 -18.63
C CYS A 279 -13.09 8.27 -19.22
N GLU A 280 -12.15 9.12 -19.67
CA GLU A 280 -12.40 10.22 -20.58
C GLU A 280 -11.57 10.01 -21.86
N TYR A 281 -12.05 10.52 -22.98
CA TYR A 281 -11.28 10.49 -24.23
C TYR A 281 -10.69 11.87 -24.50
N LEU A 282 -9.37 11.93 -24.58
CA LEU A 282 -8.65 13.15 -24.93
C LEU A 282 -8.35 13.17 -26.42
N PRO A 283 -8.65 14.27 -27.12
CA PRO A 283 -8.22 14.44 -28.49
C PRO A 283 -6.69 14.49 -28.55
N VAL A 284 -6.12 13.73 -29.47
CA VAL A 284 -4.69 13.68 -29.75
C VAL A 284 -4.42 13.98 -31.21
N MET A 285 -3.26 14.56 -31.48
CA MET A 285 -2.78 14.82 -32.84
C MET A 285 -1.34 14.34 -33.00
N MET A 286 -1.01 13.92 -34.23
CA MET A 286 0.36 13.60 -34.61
C MET A 286 1.08 14.87 -35.07
N SER A 287 2.27 15.12 -34.51
CA SER A 287 3.18 16.18 -34.94
C SER A 287 4.55 15.58 -35.22
N GLY A 288 4.77 15.12 -36.46
CA GLY A 288 5.87 14.22 -36.78
C GLY A 288 5.68 12.88 -36.08
N ASP A 289 6.69 12.40 -35.37
CA ASP A 289 6.63 11.14 -34.58
C ASP A 289 6.06 11.34 -33.16
N ALA A 290 5.74 12.58 -32.79
CA ALA A 290 5.20 12.90 -31.47
C ALA A 290 3.67 12.84 -31.44
N ILE A 291 3.13 12.27 -30.37
CA ILE A 291 1.70 12.33 -30.04
C ILE A 291 1.51 13.52 -29.09
N MET A 292 0.57 14.39 -29.43
CA MET A 292 0.26 15.61 -28.68
C MET A 292 -1.16 15.57 -28.16
N VAL A 293 -1.37 15.77 -26.86
CA VAL A 293 -2.69 15.96 -26.25
C VAL A 293 -3.16 17.39 -26.51
N THR A 294 -4.35 17.57 -27.10
CA THR A 294 -4.86 18.89 -27.52
C THR A 294 -5.88 19.51 -26.57
N SER A 295 -6.24 18.80 -25.48
CA SER A 295 -7.23 19.28 -24.51
C SER A 295 -6.64 20.22 -23.46
N SER A 296 -7.48 21.12 -22.94
CA SER A 296 -7.16 22.07 -21.85
C SER A 296 -6.88 21.42 -20.49
N LEU A 297 -6.91 20.09 -20.36
CA LEU A 297 -6.51 19.39 -19.13
C LEU A 297 -5.00 19.52 -18.81
N VAL A 298 -4.21 20.05 -19.75
CA VAL A 298 -2.77 20.28 -19.63
C VAL A 298 -2.44 21.71 -19.16
N HIS A 299 -3.46 22.54 -18.85
CA HIS A 299 -3.29 23.93 -18.39
C HIS A 299 -3.98 24.19 -17.05
#